data_AF-A0A7V3RNT0-F1
#
_entry.id   AF-A0A7V3RNT0-F1
#
_cell.length_a   1.000
_cell.length_b   1.000
_cell.length_c   1.000
_cell.angle_alpha   90.00
_cell.angle_beta   90.00
_cell.angle_gamma   90.00
#
_symmetry.space_group_name_H-M   'P 1'
#
loop_
_entity.id
_entity.type
_entity.pdbx_description
1 polymer ?
#
loop_
_entity_poly.entity_id
_entity_poly.type
_entity_poly.pdbx_seq_one_letter_code
_entity_poly.pdbx_strand_id
1 'polypeptide(L)' 'MDTTILLMVFGVAACLVAGVVLFRRRRSKEDDSFYHFRCPKCQRRLRYLARQVGHKGKCSNCSGEVVFPPISQSID' A
#
# COMPACT_ATOMS: atom_id res chain seq x y z
N MET A 1 -5.90 -40.07 -23.90
CA MET A 1 -5.90 -38.71 -23.30
C MET A 1 -5.31 -37.79 -24.36
N ASP A 2 -6.18 -37.03 -25.01
CA ASP A 2 -5.86 -36.24 -26.19
C ASP A 2 -4.85 -35.15 -25.85
N THR A 3 -3.76 -35.08 -26.61
CA THR A 3 -2.67 -34.11 -26.44
C THR A 3 -3.17 -32.66 -26.46
N THR A 4 -4.26 -32.39 -27.15
CA THR A 4 -4.96 -31.11 -27.19
C THR A 4 -5.52 -30.70 -25.82
N ILE A 5 -6.08 -31.65 -25.06
CA ILE A 5 -6.59 -31.41 -23.70
C ILE A 5 -5.44 -31.05 -22.77
N LEU A 6 -4.31 -31.76 -22.86
CA LEU A 6 -3.12 -31.43 -22.06
C LEU A 6 -2.61 -30.02 -22.34
N LEU A 7 -2.49 -29.62 -23.61
CA LEU A 7 -2.03 -28.27 -23.99
C LEU A 7 -2.95 -27.17 -23.44
N MET A 8 -4.28 -27.36 -23.52
CA MET A 8 -5.24 -26.41 -22.97
C MET A 8 -5.13 -26.27 -21.46
N VAL A 9 -5.01 -27.39 -20.73
CA VAL A 9 -4.89 -27.39 -19.27
C VAL A 9 -3.61 -26.68 -18.82
N PHE A 10 -2.47 -26.98 -19.43
CA PHE A 10 -1.20 -26.31 -19.11
C PHE A 10 -1.25 -24.82 -19.45
N GLY A 11 -1.85 -24.44 -20.58
CA GLY A 11 -2.01 -23.04 -20.97
C GLY A 11 -2.84 -22.25 -19.96
N VAL A 12 -4.01 -22.77 -19.58
CA VAL A 12 -4.88 -22.12 -18.58
C VAL A 12 -4.17 -22.03 -17.22
N ALA A 13 -3.53 -23.11 -16.78
CA ALA A 13 -2.78 -23.11 -15.52
C ALA A 13 -1.67 -22.07 -15.53
N ALA A 14 -0.89 -21.96 -16.61
CA ALA A 14 0.16 -20.97 -16.75
C ALA A 14 -0.39 -19.53 -16.73
N CYS A 15 -1.52 -19.27 -17.42
CA CYS A 15 -2.18 -17.95 -17.39
C CYS A 15 -2.69 -17.58 -15.99
N LEU A 16 -3.30 -18.53 -15.27
CA LEU A 16 -3.76 -18.32 -13.90
C LEU A 16 -2.60 -18.03 -12.96
N VAL A 17 -1.52 -18.82 -13.04
CA VAL A 17 -0.31 -18.60 -12.24
C VAL A 17 0.31 -17.24 -12.55
N ALA A 18 0.49 -16.89 -13.82
CA ALA A 18 1.02 -15.59 -14.22
C ALA A 18 0.13 -14.44 -13.73
N GLY A 19 -1.19 -14.55 -13.88
CA GLY A 19 -2.16 -13.56 -13.39
C GLY A 19 -2.06 -13.35 -11.88
N VAL A 20 -2.03 -14.44 -11.10
CA VAL A 20 -1.89 -14.39 -9.63
C VAL A 20 -0.54 -13.81 -9.22
N VAL A 21 0.56 -14.20 -9.87
CA VAL A 21 1.90 -13.68 -9.58
C VAL A 21 1.98 -12.18 -9.86
N LEU A 22 1.47 -11.72 -11.00
CA LEU A 22 1.43 -10.30 -11.35
C LEU A 22 0.54 -9.49 -10.39
N PHE A 23 -0.62 -10.03 -10.02
CA PHE A 23 -1.53 -9.40 -9.07
C PHE A 23 -0.91 -9.28 -7.68
N ARG A 24 -0.29 -10.35 -7.17
CA ARG A 24 0.42 -10.34 -5.88
C ARG A 24 1.60 -9.37 -5.89
N ARG A 25 2.38 -9.32 -6.98
CA ARG A 25 3.50 -8.37 -7.12
C ARG A 25 3.03 -6.92 -7.07
N ARG A 26 1.91 -6.59 -7.72
CA ARG A 26 1.35 -5.23 -7.64
C ARG A 26 0.94 -4.88 -6.22
N ARG A 27 0.24 -5.78 -5.54
CA ARG A 27 -0.28 -5.52 -4.18
C ARG A 27 0.83 -5.29 -3.15
N SER A 28 1.95 -6.01 -3.27
CA SER A 28 3.06 -5.91 -2.31
C SER A 28 3.81 -4.57 -2.33
N LYS A 29 3.64 -3.72 -3.35
CA LYS A 29 4.28 -2.39 -3.40
C LYS A 29 3.49 -1.31 -2.67
N GLU A 30 2.24 -1.57 -2.32
CA GLU A 30 1.35 -0.59 -1.68
C GLU A 30 1.32 -0.72 -0.15
N ASP A 31 1.97 -1.74 0.41
CA ASP A 31 1.85 -2.09 1.83
C ASP A 31 3.02 -1.56 2.69
N ASP A 32 2.62 -0.78 3.71
CA ASP A 32 3.29 -0.64 5.01
C ASP A 32 4.64 0.07 5.15
N SER A 33 4.96 1.00 4.25
CA SER A 33 5.92 2.05 4.64
C SER A 33 5.24 3.02 5.60
N PHE A 34 5.70 3.01 6.85
CA PHE A 34 5.26 3.94 7.87
C PHE A 34 6.09 5.21 7.82
N TYR A 35 5.41 6.33 7.60
CA TYR A 35 6.03 7.64 7.55
C TYR A 35 5.77 8.39 8.84
N HIS A 36 6.65 9.35 9.14
CA HIS A 36 6.51 10.21 10.28
C HIS A 36 6.45 11.67 9.84
N PHE A 37 5.59 12.45 10.49
CA PHE A 37 5.55 13.90 10.33
C PHE A 37 5.28 14.56 11.68
N ARG A 38 5.51 15.87 11.77
CA ARG A 38 5.22 16.64 12.98
C ARG A 38 3.84 17.28 12.87
N CYS A 39 3.03 17.13 13.92
CA CYS A 39 1.75 17.80 14.01
C CYS A 39 1.94 19.34 14.00
N PRO A 40 1.21 20.11 13.19
CA PRO A 40 1.32 21.57 13.17
C PRO A 40 0.83 22.24 14.47
N LYS A 41 -0.01 21.57 15.27
CA LYS A 41 -0.53 22.13 16.53
C LYS A 41 0.36 21.84 17.73
N CYS A 42 0.72 20.56 17.94
CA CYS A 42 1.46 20.14 19.13
C CYS A 42 2.91 19.71 18.85
N GLN A 43 3.36 19.80 17.59
CA GLN A 43 4.69 19.41 17.11
C GLN A 43 5.12 17.96 17.41
N ARG A 44 4.20 17.13 17.90
CA ARG A 44 4.49 15.72 18.18
C ARG A 44 4.69 14.93 16.89
N ARG A 45 5.63 13.99 16.92
CA ARG A 45 5.87 13.02 15.85
C ARG A 45 4.67 12.08 15.76
N LEU A 46 4.01 12.07 14.60
CA LEU A 46 2.87 11.22 14.27
C LEU A 46 3.28 10.22 13.19
N ARG A 47 2.86 8.97 13.36
CA ARG A 47 3.07 7.89 12.39
C ARG A 47 1.85 7.75 11.50
N TYR A 48 2.06 7.63 10.19
CA TYR A 48 1.00 7.48 9.20
C TYR A 48 1.43 6.55 8.06
N LEU A 49 0.45 5.99 7.35
CA LEU A 49 0.71 5.13 6.19
C LEU A 49 0.71 5.93 4.89
N ALA A 50 1.39 5.44 3.86
CA ALA A 50 1.34 6.01 2.50
C ALA A 50 -0.10 6.23 2.02
N ARG A 51 -0.98 5.26 2.27
CA ARG A 51 -2.42 5.33 1.92
C ARG A 51 -3.21 6.43 2.64
N GLN A 52 -2.64 7.01 3.71
CA GLN A 52 -3.28 8.09 4.46
C GLN A 52 -2.84 9.47 3.96
N VAL A 53 -1.85 9.57 3.07
CA VAL A 53 -1.41 10.83 2.46
C VAL A 53 -2.61 11.57 1.84
N GLY A 54 -2.75 12.85 2.14
CA GLY A 54 -3.85 13.69 1.64
C GLY A 54 -5.18 13.51 2.36
N HIS A 55 -5.32 12.51 3.24
CA HIS A 55 -6.51 12.36 4.08
C HIS A 55 -6.46 13.27 5.30
N LYS A 56 -7.64 13.69 5.78
CA LYS A 56 -7.81 14.36 7.06
C LYS A 56 -7.82 13.31 8.17
N GLY A 57 -6.96 13.51 9.17
CA GLY A 57 -6.88 12.69 10.37
C GLY A 57 -6.93 13.54 11.63
N LYS A 58 -6.84 12.87 12.77
CA LYS A 58 -6.68 13.52 14.08
C LYS A 58 -5.33 13.15 14.68
N CYS A 59 -4.66 14.14 15.27
CA CYS A 59 -3.45 13.89 16.03
C CYS A 59 -3.79 13.08 17.29
N SER A 60 -3.09 11.96 17.52
CA SER A 60 -3.30 11.12 18.72
C SER A 60 -2.96 11.80 20.05
N ASN A 61 -2.21 12.91 20.01
CA ASN A 61 -1.76 13.62 21.21
C ASN A 61 -2.67 14.81 21.55
N CYS A 62 -2.93 15.69 20.57
CA CYS A 62 -3.70 16.92 20.82
C CYS A 62 -5.13 16.88 20.27
N SER A 63 -5.56 15.76 19.67
CA SER A 63 -6.86 15.59 19.01
C SER A 63 -7.17 16.61 17.91
N GLY A 64 -6.18 17.39 17.50
CA GLY A 64 -6.30 18.40 16.47
C GLY A 64 -6.46 17.76 15.10
N GLU A 65 -7.33 18.33 14.28
CA GLU A 65 -7.40 17.98 12.86
C GLU A 65 -6.08 18.28 12.17
N VAL A 66 -5.58 17.29 11.44
CA VAL A 66 -4.34 17.35 10.67
C VAL A 66 -4.57 16.75 9.30
N VAL A 67 -3.87 17.27 8.30
CA VAL A 67 -3.81 16.66 6.96
C VAL A 67 -2.48 15.92 6.88
N PHE A 68 -2.51 14.65 6.51
CA PHE A 68 -1.28 13.87 6.34
C PHE A 68 -0.51 14.39 5.12
N PRO A 69 0.74 14.87 5.29
CA PRO A 69 1.52 15.43 4.19
C PRO A 69 1.95 14.35 3.19
N PRO A 70 2.40 14.73 1.99
CA PRO A 70 3.01 13.81 1.06
C PRO A 70 4.29 13.18 1.64
N ILE A 71 4.55 11.94 1.25
CA ILE A 71 5.73 11.16 1.68
C ILE A 71 7.07 11.88 1.43
N SER A 72 7.14 12.80 0.47
CA SER A 72 8.33 13.62 0.23
C SER A 72 8.70 14.57 1.38
N GLN A 73 7.78 14.78 2.33
CA GLN A 73 7.97 15.60 3.53
C GLN A 73 8.04 14.76 4.81
N SER A 74 8.21 13.44 4.70
CA SER A 74 8.42 12.60 5.88
C SER A 74 9.76 12.90 6.54
N ILE A 75 9.78 12.86 7.86
CA ILE A 75 10.99 13.06 8.67
C ILE A 75 11.39 11.69 9.21
N ASP A 76 12.63 11.26 9.00
CA ASP A 76 13.20 10.04 9.59
C ASP A 76 13.37 10.14 11.13
#